data_AF-A0A5R8P558-F1
#
_entry.id   AF-A0A5R8P558-F1
#
_cell.length_a   1.000
_cell.length_b   1.000
_cell.length_c   1.000
_cell.angle_alpha   90.00
_cell.angle_beta   90.00
_cell.angle_gamma   90.00
#
_symmetry.space_group_name_H-M   'P 1'
#
loop_
_entity.id
_entity.type
_entity.pdbx_description
1 polymer ?
#
loop_
_entity_poly.entity_id
_entity_poly.type
_entity_poly.pdbx_seq_one_letter_code
_entity_poly.pdbx_strand_id
1 'polypeptide(L)' 'MTDDHRVAPDTARLRFLMARARRAGYQLIAEPKEPSHWTLVDLEDGERLFESASLTEIERYLAE' A
#
# COMPACT_ATOMS: atom_id res chain seq x y z
N MET A 1 14.01 -22.83 -15.29
CA MET A 1 12.62 -23.24 -15.02
C MET A 1 12.16 -22.37 -13.87
N THR A 2 11.43 -21.31 -14.20
CA THR A 2 10.96 -20.26 -13.29
C THR A 2 10.01 -20.88 -12.26
N ASP A 3 10.39 -20.81 -10.98
CA ASP A 3 9.46 -21.03 -9.87
C ASP A 3 8.48 -19.85 -9.85
N ASP A 4 7.44 -20.07 -10.65
CA ASP A 4 6.24 -19.30 -10.83
C ASP A 4 5.27 -19.74 -9.73
N HIS A 5 4.73 -18.78 -8.96
CA HIS A 5 3.68 -18.93 -7.92
C HIS A 5 4.05 -19.05 -6.43
N ARG A 6 5.00 -18.25 -5.94
CA ARG A 6 4.83 -17.62 -4.61
C ARG A 6 5.12 -16.13 -4.64
N VAL A 7 4.52 -15.43 -5.60
CA VAL A 7 4.12 -14.06 -5.31
C VAL A 7 3.10 -14.21 -4.19
N ALA A 8 3.52 -13.98 -2.94
CA ALA A 8 2.63 -14.04 -1.80
C ALA A 8 1.34 -13.28 -2.16
N PRO A 9 0.14 -13.79 -1.83
CA PRO A 9 -1.13 -13.10 -2.13
C PRO A 9 -1.10 -11.61 -1.77
N ASP A 10 -0.28 -11.25 -0.77
CA ASP A 10 0.08 -9.89 -0.36
C ASP A 10 0.65 -9.00 -1.47
N THR A 11 1.49 -9.49 -2.39
CA THR A 11 2.10 -8.62 -3.41
C THR A 11 1.12 -8.22 -4.51
N ALA A 12 0.21 -9.11 -4.90
CA ALA A 12 -0.83 -8.79 -5.89
C ALA A 12 -1.81 -7.77 -5.30
N ARG A 13 -2.24 -8.00 -4.05
CA ARG A 13 -3.06 -7.05 -3.27
C ARG A 13 -2.36 -5.71 -3.11
N LEU A 14 -1.07 -5.72 -2.79
CA LEU A 14 -0.28 -4.51 -2.62
C LEU A 14 -0.20 -3.69 -3.91
N ARG A 15 0.06 -4.33 -5.06
CA ARG A 15 0.07 -3.63 -6.36
C ARG A 15 -1.29 -3.02 -6.69
N PHE A 16 -2.38 -3.70 -6.35
CA PHE A 16 -3.72 -3.17 -6.51
C PHE A 16 -3.97 -1.95 -5.61
N LEU A 17 -3.57 -2.02 -4.34
CA LEU A 17 -3.67 -0.90 -3.39
C LEU A 17 -2.81 0.29 -3.83
N MET A 18 -1.57 0.06 -4.26
CA MET A 18 -0.72 1.11 -4.83
C MET A 18 -1.35 1.77 -6.05
N ALA A 19 -1.93 0.99 -6.96
CA ALA A 19 -2.60 1.53 -8.15
C ALA A 19 -3.86 2.33 -7.77
N ARG A 20 -4.61 1.87 -6.77
CA ARG A 20 -5.82 2.55 -6.26
C ARG A 20 -5.47 3.84 -5.52
N ALA A 21 -4.50 3.81 -4.62
CA ALA A 21 -3.95 4.99 -3.95
C ALA A 21 -3.56 6.03 -4.99
N ARG A 22 -2.75 5.65 -6.01
CA ARG A 22 -2.32 6.58 -7.05
C ARG A 22 -3.47 7.19 -7.86
N ARG A 23 -4.55 6.44 -8.06
CA ARG A 23 -5.77 6.96 -8.73
C ARG A 23 -6.54 7.95 -7.87
N ALA A 24 -6.47 7.81 -6.55
CA ALA A 24 -7.09 8.71 -5.59
C ALA A 24 -6.22 9.93 -5.24
N GLY A 25 -5.01 10.04 -5.81
CA GLY A 25 -4.07 11.11 -5.47
C GLY A 25 -3.19 10.79 -4.25
N TYR A 26 -3.04 9.52 -3.90
CA TYR A 26 -2.23 9.07 -2.77
C TYR A 26 -1.07 8.16 -3.21
N GLN A 27 -0.01 8.13 -2.41
CA GLN A 27 1.12 7.23 -2.55
C GLN A 27 1.21 6.32 -1.32
N LEU A 28 1.24 5.01 -1.56
CA LEU A 28 1.44 4.02 -0.51
C LEU A 28 2.94 3.71 -0.36
N ILE A 29 3.50 3.93 0.82
CA ILE A 29 4.91 3.72 1.15
C ILE A 29 5.02 2.65 2.24
N ALA A 30 5.95 1.71 2.08
CA ALA A 30 6.33 0.78 3.13
C ALA A 30 7.44 1.38 3.99
N GLU A 31 7.27 1.36 5.31
CA GLU A 31 8.31 1.83 6.24
C GLU A 31 9.52 0.87 6.21
N PRO A 32 10.74 1.36 5.93
CA PRO A 32 11.91 0.50 5.83
C PRO A 32 12.34 -0.11 7.17
N LYS A 33 11.94 0.51 8.30
CA LYS A 33 12.23 0.02 9.65
C LYS A 33 11.24 -1.04 10.12
N GLU A 34 10.03 -1.02 9.57
CA GLU A 34 8.93 -1.89 9.95
C GLU A 34 8.24 -2.40 8.69
N PRO A 35 8.64 -3.56 8.15
CA PRO A 35 8.12 -4.08 6.89
C PRO A 35 6.61 -4.40 6.90
N SER A 36 5.98 -4.37 8.08
CA SER A 36 4.53 -4.50 8.26
C SER A 36 3.80 -3.15 8.34
N HIS A 37 4.53 -2.03 8.36
CA HIS A 37 3.97 -0.70 8.54
C HIS A 37 3.89 0.04 7.21
N TRP A 38 2.69 0.56 6.92
CA TRP A 38 2.33 1.18 5.66
C TRP A 38 1.82 2.59 5.91
N THR A 39 2.29 3.51 5.09
CA THR A 39 1.92 4.92 5.17
C THR A 39 1.34 5.39 3.85
N LEU A 40 0.11 5.87 3.90
CA LEU A 40 -0.53 6.64 2.84
C LEU A 40 -0.09 8.09 2.95
N VAL A 41 0.46 8.58 1.86
CA VAL A 41 0.96 9.94 1.72
C VAL A 41 0.18 10.62 0.61
N ASP A 42 -0.22 11.86 0.80
CA ASP A 42 -0.78 12.68 -0.24
C ASP A 42 0.22 12.88 -1.38
N LEU A 43 -0.22 12.74 -2.62
CA LEU A 43 0.65 12.85 -3.79
C LEU A 43 0.90 14.31 -4.19
N GLU A 44 0.07 15.25 -3.74
CA GLU A 44 0.19 16.68 -4.03
C GLU A 44 1.11 17.40 -3.03
N ASP A 45 0.91 17.21 -1.73
CA ASP A 45 1.69 17.89 -0.69
C ASP A 45 2.78 16.99 -0.04
N GLY A 46 2.64 15.67 -0.17
CA GLY A 46 3.53 14.74 0.53
C GLY A 46 3.18 14.56 2.01
N GLU A 47 1.99 15.00 2.43
CA GLU A 47 1.51 14.86 3.80
C GLU A 47 1.14 13.40 4.11
N ARG A 48 1.54 12.90 5.28
CA ARG A 48 1.13 11.56 5.73
C ARG A 48 -0.31 11.61 6.24
N LEU A 49 -1.22 11.08 5.43
CA LEU A 49 -2.65 11.08 5.74
C LEU A 49 -3.05 9.94 6.66
N PHE A 50 -2.43 8.77 6.49
CA PHE A 50 -2.79 7.58 7.25
C PHE A 50 -1.63 6.60 7.37
N GLU A 51 -1.39 6.09 8.56
CA GLU A 51 -0.38 5.07 8.83
C GLU A 51 -1.03 3.86 9.51
N SER A 52 -0.69 2.65 9.06
CA SER A 52 -1.25 1.44 9.65
C SER A 52 -0.34 0.23 9.45
N ALA A 53 -0.24 -0.59 10.50
CA ALA A 53 0.49 -1.85 10.50
C ALA A 53 -0.24 -2.98 9.73
N SER A 54 -1.28 -2.66 8.97
CA SER A 54 -2.10 -3.64 8.25
C SER A 54 -2.62 -3.09 6.92
N LEU A 55 -2.32 -3.82 5.83
CA LEU A 55 -2.83 -3.50 4.49
C LEU A 55 -4.36 -3.51 4.40
N THR A 56 -5.03 -4.28 5.27
CA THR A 56 -6.50 -4.30 5.32
C THR A 56 -7.08 -2.95 5.77
N GLU A 57 -6.41 -2.23 6.68
CA GLU A 57 -6.84 -0.90 7.12
C GLU A 57 -6.65 0.13 6.00
N ILE A 58 -5.51 0.07 5.30
CA ILE A 58 -5.22 0.87 4.11
C ILE A 58 -6.27 0.62 3.02
N GLU A 59 -6.63 -0.64 2.77
CA GLU A 59 -7.66 -1.01 1.81
C GLU A 59 -9.02 -0.44 2.17
N ARG A 60 -9.41 -0.51 3.44
CA ARG A 60 -10.67 0.08 3.93
C ARG A 60 -10.69 1.59 3.74
N TYR A 61 -9.60 2.28 4.08
CA TYR A 61 -9.47 3.72 3.87
C TYR A 61 -9.61 4.10 2.39
N LEU A 62 -8.99 3.35 1.48
CA LEU A 62 -9.10 3.59 0.04
C LEU A 62 -10.45 3.14 -0.57
N ALA A 63 -11.24 2.34 0.14
CA ALA A 63 -12.53 1.82 -0.30
C ALA A 63 -13.70 2.72 0.11
N GLU A 64 -13.50 3.56 1.12
CA GLU A 64 -14.42 4.63 1.54
C GLU A 64 -14.46 5.77 0.51
#